data_AF-A0A1U6H298-F1
#
_entry.id   AF-A0A1U6H298-F1
#
_cell.length_a   1.000
_cell.length_b   1.000
_cell.length_c   1.000
_cell.angle_alpha   90.00
_cell.angle_beta   90.00
_cell.angle_gamma   90.00
#
_symmetry.space_group_name_H-M   'P 1'
#
loop_
_entity.id
_entity.type
_entity.pdbx_description
1 polymer ?
#
loop_
_entity_poly.entity_id
_entity_poly.type
_entity_poly.pdbx_seq_one_letter_code
_entity_poly.pdbx_strand_id
1 'polypeptide(L)'
;MARNAVEIMDRNFYERSCDVRWWATDSALVGVAEQPSDEAVAHAASRLATILWSCTVYLDLSIADRSGNVIANGRPERYRGVIGADVSREDWFRHGPS
;
A
#
# COMPACT_ATOMS: atom_id res chain seq x y z
N MET A 1 -22.56 -22.71 12.17
CA MET A 1 -21.89 -21.54 12.77
C MET A 1 -21.00 -20.88 11.72
N ALA A 2 -21.60 -20.21 10.74
CA ALA A 2 -20.90 -19.58 9.61
C ALA A 2 -21.59 -18.25 9.28
N ARG A 3 -21.66 -17.36 10.27
CA ARG A 3 -22.27 -16.02 10.13
C ARG A 3 -21.41 -14.90 10.73
N ASN A 4 -20.58 -15.21 11.74
CA ASN A 4 -19.68 -14.23 12.35
C ASN A 4 -18.41 -13.91 11.53
N ALA A 5 -17.98 -14.80 10.61
CA ALA A 5 -16.79 -14.57 9.79
C ALA A 5 -17.05 -13.59 8.64
N VAL A 6 -18.29 -13.54 8.15
CA VAL A 6 -18.71 -12.67 7.04
C VAL A 6 -18.95 -11.23 7.54
N GLU A 7 -19.54 -11.07 8.73
CA GLU A 7 -19.76 -9.74 9.34
C GLU A 7 -18.43 -9.02 9.71
N ILE A 8 -17.35 -9.77 10.02
CA ILE A 8 -16.00 -9.21 10.25
C ILE A 8 -15.32 -8.81 8.92
N MET A 9 -15.63 -9.51 7.82
CA MET A 9 -15.06 -9.26 6.50
C MET A 9 -15.69 -8.02 5.83
N ASP A 10 -16.99 -7.80 6.04
CA ASP A 10 -17.72 -6.60 5.58
C ASP A 10 -17.27 -5.34 6.32
N ARG A 11 -17.09 -5.41 7.65
CA ARG A 11 -16.54 -4.29 8.42
C ARG A 11 -15.09 -3.99 8.06
N ASN A 12 -14.30 -5.03 7.78
CA ASN A 12 -12.97 -4.87 7.19
C ASN A 12 -13.01 -4.15 5.84
N PHE A 13 -13.99 -4.41 4.95
CA PHE A 13 -14.05 -3.72 3.65
C PHE A 13 -14.41 -2.23 3.78
N TYR A 14 -15.25 -1.88 4.76
CA TYR A 14 -15.66 -0.50 4.99
C TYR A 14 -14.55 0.35 5.65
N GLU A 15 -13.80 -0.21 6.62
CA GLU A 15 -12.63 0.45 7.21
C GLU A 15 -11.46 0.57 6.22
N ARG A 16 -11.28 -0.40 5.31
CA ARG A 16 -10.22 -0.39 4.27
C ARG A 16 -10.20 0.84 3.36
N SER A 17 -11.36 1.41 3.04
CA SER A 17 -11.42 2.65 2.22
C SER A 17 -11.03 3.90 3.01
N CYS A 18 -11.28 3.89 4.33
CA CYS A 18 -10.89 4.95 5.25
C CYS A 18 -9.38 4.85 5.57
N ASP A 19 -8.88 3.65 5.80
CA ASP A 19 -7.47 3.37 6.08
C ASP A 19 -6.57 3.74 4.90
N VAL A 20 -6.94 3.35 3.68
CA VAL A 20 -6.19 3.74 2.48
C VAL A 20 -6.21 5.26 2.28
N ARG A 21 -7.32 5.94 2.60
CA ARG A 21 -7.39 7.41 2.53
C ARG A 21 -6.52 8.06 3.60
N TRP A 22 -6.47 7.49 4.80
CA TRP A 22 -5.62 7.96 5.88
C TRP A 22 -4.13 7.74 5.56
N TRP A 23 -3.78 6.58 4.99
CA TRP A 23 -2.43 6.31 4.46
C TRP A 23 -2.07 7.26 3.32
N ALA A 24 -2.98 7.53 2.39
CA ALA A 24 -2.75 8.48 1.30
C ALA A 24 -2.52 9.92 1.79
N THR A 25 -2.91 10.26 3.02
CA THR A 25 -2.61 11.54 3.67
C THR A 25 -1.40 11.50 4.61
N ASP A 26 -0.77 10.33 4.79
CA ASP A 26 0.46 10.22 5.57
C ASP A 26 1.59 10.95 4.82
N SER A 27 2.21 11.91 5.49
CA SER A 27 3.24 12.76 4.89
C SER A 27 4.44 11.98 4.36
N ALA A 28 4.71 10.77 4.89
CA ALA A 28 5.73 9.88 4.35
C ALA A 28 5.36 9.35 2.96
N LEU A 29 4.08 9.02 2.75
CA LEU A 29 3.57 8.46 1.49
C LEU A 29 3.36 9.55 0.43
N VAL A 30 2.94 10.75 0.85
CA VAL A 30 2.87 11.93 -0.04
C VAL A 30 4.27 12.40 -0.45
N GLY A 31 5.19 12.53 0.52
CA GLY A 31 6.54 13.04 0.27
C GLY A 31 7.33 12.17 -0.72
N VAL A 32 7.24 10.84 -0.61
CA VAL A 32 7.93 9.94 -1.55
C VAL A 32 7.31 9.98 -2.96
N ALA A 33 6.01 10.26 -3.07
CA ALA A 33 5.33 10.37 -4.36
C ALA A 33 5.63 11.71 -5.07
N GLU A 34 5.86 12.79 -4.32
CA GLU A 34 6.21 14.10 -4.85
C GLU A 34 7.69 14.25 -5.19
N GLN A 35 8.57 13.77 -4.30
CA GLN A 35 10.03 13.89 -4.44
C GLN A 35 10.70 12.58 -3.98
N PRO A 36 10.76 11.56 -4.85
CA PRO A 36 11.42 10.32 -4.51
C PRO A 36 12.92 10.56 -4.28
N SER A 37 13.38 10.23 -3.07
CA SER A 37 14.78 10.15 -2.67
C SER A 37 15.00 8.85 -1.91
N ASP A 38 16.23 8.37 -1.83
CA ASP A 38 16.54 7.14 -1.09
C ASP A 38 16.06 7.20 0.37
N GLU A 39 16.16 8.38 1.00
CA GLU A 39 15.67 8.62 2.36
C GLU A 39 14.13 8.58 2.42
N ALA A 40 13.44 9.23 1.47
CA ALA A 40 11.98 9.22 1.42
C ALA A 40 11.42 7.81 1.17
N VAL A 41 12.07 7.04 0.30
CA VAL A 41 11.73 5.63 0.01
C VAL A 41 11.92 4.77 1.25
N ALA A 42 13.06 4.88 1.94
CA ALA A 42 13.31 4.13 3.17
C ALA A 42 12.30 4.49 4.27
N HIS A 43 11.97 5.78 4.41
CA HIS A 43 10.97 6.24 5.37
C HIS A 43 9.58 5.68 5.04
N ALA A 44 9.15 5.75 3.78
CA ALA A 44 7.88 5.20 3.33
C ALA A 44 7.79 3.68 3.57
N ALA A 45 8.84 2.91 3.22
CA ALA A 45 8.89 1.47 3.45
C ALA A 45 8.73 1.11 4.94
N SER A 46 9.41 1.86 5.83
CA SER A 46 9.29 1.69 7.29
C SER A 46 7.86 1.97 7.80
N ARG A 47 7.21 3.01 7.28
CA ARG A 47 5.80 3.32 7.61
C ARG A 47 4.86 2.22 7.13
N LEU A 48 5.03 1.71 5.91
CA LEU A 48 4.24 0.60 5.38
C LEU A 48 4.41 -0.68 6.22
N ALA A 49 5.64 -0.98 6.67
CA ALA A 49 5.90 -2.12 7.55
C ALA A 49 5.16 -2.00 8.89
N THR A 50 5.12 -0.78 9.45
CA THR A 50 4.39 -0.48 10.69
C THR A 50 2.88 -0.69 10.52
N ILE A 51 2.32 -0.22 9.41
CA ILE A 51 0.91 -0.42 9.06
C ILE A 51 0.58 -1.91 8.89
N LEU A 52 1.43 -2.65 8.19
CA LEU A 52 1.27 -4.10 7.99
C LEU A 52 1.36 -4.91 9.28
N TRP A 53 2.01 -4.36 10.32
CA TRP A 53 2.09 -4.99 11.63
C TRP A 53 0.76 -4.89 12.39
N SER A 54 0.06 -3.75 12.29
CA SER A 54 -1.28 -3.58 12.86
C SER A 54 -2.39 -4.21 12.02
N CYS A 55 -2.19 -4.34 10.70
CA CYS A 55 -3.17 -4.84 9.74
C CYS A 55 -2.68 -6.13 9.08
N THR A 56 -2.70 -7.23 9.82
CA THR A 56 -2.10 -8.52 9.41
C THR A 56 -2.80 -9.24 8.27
N VAL A 57 -4.00 -8.78 7.88
CA VAL A 57 -4.79 -9.33 6.75
C VAL A 57 -4.15 -9.06 5.40
N TYR A 58 -3.24 -8.08 5.30
CA TYR A 58 -2.56 -7.73 4.06
C TYR A 58 -1.30 -8.56 3.85
N LEU A 59 -1.17 -9.06 2.62
CA LEU A 59 0.02 -9.76 2.17
C LEU A 59 1.21 -8.81 2.07
N ASP A 60 1.02 -7.63 1.47
CA ASP A 60 1.97 -6.52 1.41
C ASP A 60 1.23 -5.20 1.12
N LEU A 61 1.94 -4.08 1.27
CA LEU A 61 1.54 -2.77 0.78
C LEU A 61 2.67 -2.22 -0.09
N SER A 62 2.33 -1.55 -1.19
CA SER A 62 3.30 -1.02 -2.15
C SER A 62 2.86 0.34 -2.68
N ILE A 63 3.83 1.19 -2.99
CA ILE A 63 3.63 2.52 -3.59
C ILE A 63 4.15 2.46 -5.01
N ALA A 64 3.31 2.85 -5.96
CA ALA A 64 3.71 3.09 -7.35
C ALA A 64 3.73 4.59 -7.64
N ASP A 65 4.70 5.03 -8.44
CA ASP A 65 4.73 6.39 -8.97
C ASP A 65 3.63 6.60 -10.04
N ARG A 66 3.52 7.83 -10.55
CA ARG A 66 2.50 8.19 -11.57
C ARG A 66 2.69 7.46 -12.90
N SER A 67 3.85 6.88 -13.14
CA SER A 67 4.16 6.09 -14.34
C SER A 67 3.88 4.60 -14.14
N GLY A 68 3.56 4.17 -12.91
CA GLY A 68 3.34 2.77 -12.57
C GLY A 68 4.60 2.04 -12.15
N ASN A 69 5.70 2.72 -11.82
CA ASN A 69 6.87 2.05 -11.25
C ASN A 69 6.67 1.90 -9.74
N VAL A 70 6.82 0.69 -9.21
CA VAL A 70 6.78 0.48 -7.76
C VAL A 70 8.07 0.99 -7.12
N ILE A 71 7.95 1.95 -6.22
CA ILE A 71 9.10 2.65 -5.59
C ILE A 71 9.34 2.26 -4.13
N ALA A 72 8.34 1.71 -3.44
CA ALA A 72 8.48 1.22 -2.07
C ALA A 72 7.48 0.11 -1.77
N ASN A 73 7.83 -0.78 -0.84
CA ASN A 73 6.89 -1.73 -0.26
C ASN A 73 7.18 -1.98 1.24
N GLY A 74 6.19 -2.51 1.96
CA GLY A 74 6.27 -2.72 3.41
C GLY A 74 7.03 -3.99 3.83
N ARG A 75 7.27 -4.93 2.90
CA ARG A 75 8.01 -6.18 3.15
C ARG A 75 9.05 -6.47 2.06
N PRO A 76 10.04 -5.59 1.83
CA PRO A 76 11.04 -5.75 0.75
C PRO A 76 11.84 -7.04 0.86
N GLU A 77 12.10 -7.51 2.09
CA GLU A 77 12.81 -8.77 2.31
C GLU A 77 12.03 -10.01 1.88
N ARG A 78 10.69 -9.95 1.97
CA ARG A 78 9.79 -11.07 1.64
C ARG A 78 9.38 -11.05 0.18
N TYR A 79 9.09 -9.88 -0.38
CA TYR A 79 8.70 -9.71 -1.78
C TYR A 79 9.80 -9.01 -2.56
N ARG A 80 10.90 -9.73 -2.74
CA ARG A 80 12.05 -9.26 -3.52
C ARG A 80 11.65 -9.11 -4.99
N GLY A 81 12.07 -8.01 -5.62
CA GLY A 81 11.74 -7.71 -7.02
C GLY A 81 10.41 -6.98 -7.24
N VAL A 82 9.68 -6.64 -6.16
CA VAL A 82 8.51 -5.76 -6.25
C VAL A 82 8.94 -4.32 -6.51
N ILE A 83 9.97 -3.82 -5.82
CA ILE A 83 10.54 -2.50 -6.11
C ILE A 83 11.17 -2.54 -7.51
N GLY A 84 10.80 -1.57 -8.36
CA GLY A 84 11.17 -1.47 -9.76
C GLY A 84 10.25 -2.21 -10.72
N ALA A 85 9.21 -2.90 -10.23
CA ALA A 85 8.22 -3.52 -11.11
C ALA A 85 7.37 -2.45 -11.82
N ASP A 86 7.08 -2.69 -13.09
CA ASP A 86 6.16 -1.88 -13.90
C ASP A 86 4.74 -2.47 -13.78
N VAL A 87 3.85 -1.70 -13.15
CA VAL A 87 2.41 -2.01 -13.00
C VAL A 87 1.52 -1.11 -13.86
N SER A 88 2.09 -0.31 -14.76
CA SER A 88 1.35 0.64 -15.63
C SER A 88 0.29 -0.03 -16.51
N ARG A 89 0.44 -1.33 -16.73
CA ARG A 89 -0.47 -2.14 -17.55
C ARG A 89 -1.53 -2.87 -16.76
N GLU A 90 -1.42 -2.88 -15.45
CA GLU A 90 -2.37 -3.56 -14.58
C GLU A 90 -3.71 -2.81 -14.52
N ASP A 91 -4.80 -3.56 -14.57
CA ASP A 91 -6.15 -2.98 -14.63
C ASP A 91 -6.47 -2.14 -13.39
N TRP A 92 -6.01 -2.55 -12.21
CA TRP A 92 -6.21 -1.81 -10.96
C TRP A 92 -5.43 -0.49 -10.92
N PHE A 93 -4.32 -0.37 -11.64
CA PHE A 93 -3.55 0.87 -11.73
C PHE A 93 -4.21 1.83 -12.72
N ARG A 94 -4.69 1.32 -13.86
CA ARG A 94 -5.34 2.12 -14.91
C ARG A 94 -6.73 2.64 -14.51
N HIS A 95 -7.46 1.90 -13.69
CA HIS A 95 -8.83 2.21 -13.30
C HIS A 95 -8.96 2.56 -11.80
N GLY A 96 -7.88 3.06 -11.19
CA GLY A 96 -7.90 3.52 -9.79
C GLY A 96 -9.06 4.50 -9.53
N PRO A 97 -9.54 4.61 -8.28
CA PRO A 97 -10.76 5.36 -7.97
C PRO A 97 -10.62 6.82 -8.43
N SER A 98 -11.49 7.20 -9.36
CA SER A 98 -11.67 8.57 -9.86
C SER A 98 -12.14 9.52 -8.77
#